data_AF-A0A7C1TWK7-F1
#
_entry.id   AF-A0A7C1TWK7-F1
#
_cell.length_a   1.000
_cell.length_b   1.000
_cell.length_c   1.000
_cell.angle_alpha   90.00
_cell.angle_beta   90.00
_cell.angle_gamma   90.00
#
_symmetry.space_group_name_H-M   'P 1'
#
loop_
_entity.id
_entity.type
_entity.pdbx_description
1 polymer ?
#
loop_
_entity_poly.entity_id
_entity_poly.type
_entity_poly.pdbx_seq_one_letter_code
_entity_poly.pdbx_strand_id
1 'polypeptide(L)' 'MHLAIGGMQPFTSIDFPGKLAAVVFCRGCHWR' A
#
# COMPACT_ATOMS: atom_id res chain seq x y z
N MET A 1 -7.64 17.05 -5.39
CA MET A 1 -7.81 15.59 -5.23
C MET A 1 -6.74 15.11 -4.26
N HIS A 2 -7.11 14.71 -3.04
CA HIS A 2 -6.16 14.30 -1.99
C HIS A 2 -6.32 12.79 -1.73
N LEU A 3 -5.25 12.02 -1.89
CA LEU A 3 -5.26 10.59 -1.57
C LEU A 3 -5.01 10.40 -0.08
N ALA A 4 -6.04 9.96 0.66
CA ALA A 4 -5.90 9.70 2.08
C ALA A 4 -5.11 8.39 2.32
N ILE A 5 -3.99 8.47 3.03
CA ILE A 5 -3.16 7.31 3.36
C ILE A 5 -3.56 6.77 4.74
N GLY A 6 -3.74 5.46 4.85
CA GLY A 6 -4.00 4.72 6.09
C GLY A 6 -2.76 4.07 6.69
N GLY A 7 -1.72 3.80 5.88
CA GLY A 7 -0.45 3.24 6.33
C GLY A 7 0.45 2.83 5.17
N MET A 8 1.58 2.21 5.48
CA MET A 8 2.49 1.65 4.47
C MET A 8 3.29 0.46 4.99
N GLN A 9 3.63 -0.47 4.09
CA GLN A 9 4.67 -1.49 4.28
C GLN A 9 5.95 -1.00 3.58
N PRO A 10 7.03 -0.67 4.32
CA PRO A 10 8.20 -0.03 3.76
C PRO A 10 9.03 -0.95 2.85
N PHE A 11 8.96 -2.27 3.07
CA PHE A 11 9.68 -3.25 2.27
C PHE A 11 8.80 -4.46 1.94
N THR A 12 8.76 -4.80 0.66
CA THR A 12 8.18 -6.04 0.16
C THR A 12 8.94 -6.51 -1.07
N SER A 13 8.92 -7.83 -1.29
CA SER A 13 9.43 -8.49 -2.48
C SER A 13 8.34 -9.28 -3.22
N ILE A 14 7.13 -9.37 -2.65
CA ILE A 14 6.05 -10.24 -3.16
C ILE A 14 4.98 -9.45 -3.91
N ASP A 15 4.72 -8.21 -3.51
CA ASP A 15 3.69 -7.38 -4.14
C ASP A 15 4.15 -6.83 -5.49
N PHE A 16 5.48 -6.83 -5.72
CA PHE A 16 6.07 -6.57 -7.04
C PHE A 16 7.30 -7.43 -7.30
N PRO A 17 7.11 -8.69 -7.76
CA PRO A 17 8.19 -9.67 -7.87
C PRO A 17 9.36 -9.21 -8.74
N GLY A 18 10.58 -9.51 -8.29
CA GLY A 18 11.82 -9.13 -8.98
C GLY A 18 12.24 -7.68 -8.77
N LYS A 19 11.53 -6.94 -7.90
CA LYS A 19 11.85 -5.56 -7.50
C LYS A 19 11.73 -5.42 -5.99
N LEU A 20 12.52 -4.50 -5.42
CA LEU A 20 12.28 -4.01 -4.06
C LEU A 20 11.20 -2.92 -4.15
N ALA A 21 10.12 -3.07 -3.38
CA ALA A 21 9.00 -2.14 -3.41
C ALA A 21 8.50 -1.78 -2.00
N ALA A 22 7.69 -0.72 -1.94
CA ALA A 22 6.90 -0.33 -0.78
C ALA A 22 5.41 -0.34 -1.19
N VAL A 23 4.53 -0.72 -0.26
CA VAL A 23 3.07 -0.73 -0.47
C VAL A 23 2.44 0.38 0.36
N VAL A 24 1.58 1.18 -0.25
CA VAL A 24 0.80 2.23 0.42
C VAL A 24 -0.64 1.76 0.57
N PHE A 25 -1.14 1.74 1.80
CA PHE A 25 -2.54 1.45 2.09
C PHE A 25 -3.34 2.75 2.07
N CYS A 26 -4.34 2.81 1.20
CA CYS A 26 -5.28 3.94 1.15
C CYS A 26 -6.31 3.83 2.28
N ARG A 27 -6.74 4.98 2.78
CA ARG A 27 -7.77 5.07 3.81
C ARG A 27 -9.15 4.94 3.16
N GLY A 28 -10.01 4.14 3.76
CA GLY A 28 -11.35 3.84 3.24
C GLY A 28 -11.42 2.44 2.67
N CYS A 29 -12.09 1.55 3.40
CA CYS A 29 -12.52 0.26 2.90
C CYS A 29 -13.98 0.13 3.29
N HIS A 30 -14.87 0.12 2.28
CA HIS A 30 -16.31 -0.01 2.51
C HIS A 30 -16.70 -1.43 2.93
N TRP A 31 -15.74 -2.36 2.98
CA TRP A 31 -16.00 -3.69 3.49
C TRP A 31 -16.29 -3.66 4.99
N ARG A 32 -17.52 -4.10 5.27
CA ARG A 32 -17.86 -5.11 6.26
C ARG A 32 -18.36 -6.33 5.51
#